data_AF-A0A1A5D5H7-F1
#
_entry.id   AF-A0A1A5D5H7-F1
#
_cell.length_a   1.000
_cell.length_b   1.000
_cell.length_c   1.000
_cell.angle_alpha   90.00
_cell.angle_beta   90.00
_cell.angle_gamma   90.00
#
_symmetry.space_group_name_H-M   'P 1'
#
loop_
_entity.id
_entity.type
_entity.pdbx_description
1 polymer ?
#
loop_
_entity_poly.entity_id
_entity_poly.type
_entity_poly.pdbx_seq_one_letter_code
_entity_poly.pdbx_strand_id
1 'polypeptide(L)'
;MSARIEWAGQSPSAYKAMLGLEQALEKSGLDNGLLELIRLRASQINGCAYCVNMHADDARKAGESEARLQTLSVWRETNFFSARERAVLAWVESLTLLAEKHAPQAQFDALREHFNDTEIVDLTLAIATINAWNRFGVGMAMVP
;
A
#
# COMPACT_ATOMS: atom_id res chain seq x y z
N MET A 1 5.73 -7.72 -21.34
CA MET A 1 5.99 -7.98 -19.92
C MET A 1 6.59 -9.37 -19.80
N SER A 2 7.77 -9.51 -19.20
CA SER A 2 8.35 -10.82 -18.88
C SER A 2 7.85 -11.20 -17.49
N ALA A 3 7.03 -12.25 -17.40
CA ALA A 3 6.62 -12.85 -16.14
C ALA A 3 6.93 -14.35 -16.20
N ARG A 4 7.18 -14.98 -15.06
CA ARG A 4 7.32 -16.44 -14.95
C ARG A 4 6.04 -17.15 -15.38
N ILE A 5 4.89 -16.61 -14.94
CA ILE A 5 3.56 -17.16 -15.18
C ILE A 5 2.57 -16.00 -15.34
N GLU A 6 1.76 -16.03 -16.39
CA GLU A 6 0.56 -15.19 -16.54
C GLU A 6 -0.55 -15.67 -15.58
N TRP A 7 -0.38 -15.40 -14.29
CA TRP A 7 -1.20 -15.97 -13.22
C TRP A 7 -2.69 -15.62 -13.30
N ALA A 8 -3.03 -14.44 -13.82
CA ALA A 8 -4.41 -14.02 -14.01
C ALA A 8 -5.13 -14.89 -15.06
N GLY A 9 -4.42 -15.29 -16.11
CA GLY A 9 -4.92 -16.23 -17.12
C GLY A 9 -4.99 -17.66 -16.60
N GLN A 10 -4.02 -18.07 -15.78
CA GLN A 10 -3.97 -19.43 -15.21
C GLN A 10 -4.98 -19.66 -14.08
N SER A 11 -5.30 -18.61 -13.31
CA SER A 11 -6.33 -18.66 -12.28
C SER A 11 -7.18 -17.39 -12.31
N PRO A 12 -8.18 -17.33 -13.20
CA PRO A 12 -9.10 -16.20 -13.26
C PRO A 12 -9.87 -16.00 -11.95
N SER A 13 -10.11 -17.07 -11.19
CA SER A 13 -10.76 -17.00 -9.87
C SER A 13 -9.87 -16.31 -8.83
N ALA A 14 -8.56 -16.59 -8.80
CA ALA A 14 -7.63 -15.89 -7.92
C ALA A 14 -7.56 -14.39 -8.26
N TYR A 15 -7.46 -14.07 -9.55
CA TYR A 15 -7.47 -12.67 -9.99
C TYR A 15 -8.77 -11.95 -9.62
N LYS A 16 -9.93 -12.59 -9.84
CA LYS A 16 -11.23 -12.04 -9.43
C LYS A 16 -11.33 -11.80 -7.92
N ALA A 17 -10.77 -12.70 -7.10
CA ALA A 17 -10.75 -12.52 -5.65
C ALA A 17 -9.90 -11.30 -5.25
N MET A 18 -8.72 -11.14 -5.86
CA MET A 18 -7.87 -9.96 -5.66
C MET A 18 -8.57 -8.65 -6.06
N LEU A 19 -9.28 -8.63 -7.20
CA LEU A 19 -10.09 -7.48 -7.60
C LEU A 19 -11.24 -7.19 -6.63
N GLY A 20 -11.77 -8.21 -5.95
CA GLY A 20 -12.80 -8.01 -4.91
C GLY A 20 -12.28 -7.19 -3.73
N LEU A 21 -11.00 -7.31 -3.39
CA LEU A 21 -10.37 -6.48 -2.35
C LEU A 21 -10.28 -5.01 -2.79
N GLU A 22 -9.89 -4.76 -4.05
CA GLU A 22 -9.85 -3.41 -4.61
C GLU A 22 -11.24 -2.77 -4.65
N GLN A 23 -12.27 -3.51 -5.07
CA GLN A 23 -13.65 -3.03 -5.10
C GLN A 23 -14.20 -2.68 -3.71
N ALA A 24 -13.73 -3.34 -2.66
CA ALA A 24 -14.09 -2.98 -1.29
C ALA A 24 -13.42 -1.65 -0.90
N LEU A 25 -12.14 -1.45 -1.26
CA LEU A 25 -11.41 -0.21 -1.00
C LEU A 25 -11.99 0.98 -1.77
N GLU A 26 -12.41 0.79 -3.02
CA GLU A 26 -13.11 1.81 -3.81
C GLU A 26 -14.38 2.34 -3.12
N LYS A 27 -14.99 1.53 -2.24
CA LYS A 27 -16.22 1.87 -1.49
C LYS A 27 -15.96 2.33 -0.05
N SER A 28 -14.72 2.32 0.42
CA SER A 28 -14.35 2.67 1.80
C SER A 28 -14.52 4.16 2.13
N GLY A 29 -14.48 5.03 1.11
CA GLY A 29 -14.46 6.48 1.32
C GLY A 29 -13.10 7.03 1.78
N LEU A 30 -12.05 6.20 1.84
CA LEU A 30 -10.68 6.67 2.05
C LEU A 30 -10.22 7.54 0.87
N ASP A 31 -9.39 8.54 1.17
CA ASP A 31 -8.79 9.40 0.16
C ASP A 31 -7.87 8.58 -0.78
N ASN A 32 -8.03 8.79 -2.09
CA ASN A 32 -7.26 8.06 -3.10
C ASN A 32 -5.75 8.35 -3.01
N GLY A 33 -5.37 9.60 -2.68
CA GLY A 33 -3.96 9.95 -2.48
C GLY A 33 -3.36 9.14 -1.33
N LEU A 34 -4.06 9.04 -0.19
CA LEU A 34 -3.63 8.22 0.94
C LEU A 34 -3.50 6.74 0.56
N LEU A 35 -4.43 6.19 -0.22
CA LEU A 35 -4.36 4.80 -0.71
C LEU A 35 -3.11 4.57 -1.57
N GLU A 36 -2.77 5.50 -2.46
CA GLU A 36 -1.55 5.37 -3.28
C GLU A 36 -0.27 5.46 -2.45
N LEU A 37 -0.22 6.29 -1.40
CA LEU A 37 0.93 6.32 -0.47
C LEU A 37 1.12 4.99 0.26
N ILE A 38 0.03 4.38 0.74
CA ILE A 38 0.04 3.05 1.36
C ILE A 38 0.60 2.02 0.38
N ARG A 39 0.03 2.00 -0.84
CA ARG A 39 0.39 1.03 -1.88
C ARG A 39 1.85 1.18 -2.31
N LEU A 40 2.30 2.41 -2.55
CA LEU A 40 3.68 2.69 -2.94
C LEU A 40 4.67 2.36 -1.83
N ARG A 41 4.41 2.78 -0.58
CA ARG A 41 5.33 2.53 0.54
C ARG A 41 5.50 1.04 0.84
N ALA A 42 4.40 0.29 0.89
CA ALA A 42 4.47 -1.17 1.07
C ALA A 42 5.23 -1.85 -0.08
N SER A 43 5.00 -1.42 -1.32
CA SER A 43 5.68 -1.96 -2.51
C SER A 43 7.19 -1.69 -2.51
N GLN A 44 7.61 -0.51 -2.03
CA GLN A 44 9.04 -0.19 -1.85
C GLN A 44 9.70 -1.12 -0.84
N ILE A 45 9.03 -1.42 0.28
CA ILE A 45 9.56 -2.33 1.32
C ILE A 45 9.64 -3.76 0.79
N ASN A 46 8.60 -4.22 0.10
CA ASN A 46 8.53 -5.58 -0.44
C ASN A 46 9.36 -5.78 -1.72
N GLY A 47 9.90 -4.72 -2.31
CA GLY A 47 10.70 -4.81 -3.54
C GLY A 47 9.90 -5.20 -4.80
N CYS A 48 8.60 -4.92 -4.86
CA CYS A 48 7.80 -5.17 -6.07
C CYS A 48 7.99 -4.03 -7.09
N ALA A 49 8.96 -4.15 -8.00
CA ALA A 49 9.26 -3.12 -9.01
C ALA A 49 8.04 -2.77 -9.89
N TYR A 50 7.26 -3.77 -10.30
CA TYR A 50 6.01 -3.57 -11.06
C TYR A 50 5.02 -2.69 -10.28
N CYS A 51 4.79 -3.02 -9.01
CA CYS A 51 3.87 -2.29 -8.15
C CYS A 51 4.38 -0.88 -7.82
N VAL A 52 5.70 -0.72 -7.61
CA VAL A 52 6.32 0.59 -7.40
C VAL A 52 6.10 1.50 -8.61
N ASN A 53 6.34 1.01 -9.83
CA ASN A 53 6.10 1.81 -11.03
C ASN A 53 4.63 2.23 -11.14
N MET A 54 3.72 1.25 -11.04
CA MET A 54 2.28 1.47 -11.17
C MET A 54 1.76 2.50 -10.16
N HIS A 55 2.05 2.33 -8.87
CA HIS A 55 1.51 3.22 -7.83
C HIS A 55 2.22 4.56 -7.76
N ALA A 56 3.47 4.68 -8.21
CA ALA A 56 4.08 6.00 -8.42
C ALA A 56 3.37 6.77 -9.55
N ASP A 57 3.08 6.10 -10.67
CA ASP A 57 2.38 6.73 -11.80
C ASP A 57 0.93 7.08 -11.46
N ASP A 58 0.22 6.21 -10.73
CA ASP A 58 -1.16 6.49 -10.32
C ASP A 58 -1.23 7.58 -9.24
N ALA A 59 -0.28 7.64 -8.31
CA ALA A 59 -0.14 8.76 -7.38
C ALA A 59 0.07 10.10 -8.11
N ARG A 60 0.95 10.13 -9.14
CA ARG A 60 1.15 11.33 -9.98
C ARG A 60 -0.14 11.76 -10.68
N LYS A 61 -0.88 10.82 -11.26
CA LYS A 61 -2.18 11.11 -11.89
C LYS A 61 -3.21 11.65 -10.89
N ALA A 62 -3.12 11.22 -9.63
CA ALA A 62 -3.95 11.72 -8.53
C ALA A 62 -3.48 13.07 -7.96
N GLY A 63 -2.40 13.68 -8.49
CA GLY A 63 -1.92 15.00 -8.10
C GLY A 63 -0.84 15.01 -7.02
N GLU A 64 -0.24 13.86 -6.71
CA GLU A 64 0.89 13.79 -5.77
C GLU A 64 2.13 14.51 -6.33
N SER A 65 2.92 15.10 -5.44
CA SER A 65 4.11 15.86 -5.81
C SER A 65 5.36 14.99 -5.89
N GLU A 66 6.28 15.31 -6.82
CA GLU A 66 7.56 14.59 -6.92
C GLU A 66 8.38 14.67 -5.62
N ALA A 67 8.32 15.80 -4.90
CA ALA A 67 9.01 15.96 -3.62
C ALA A 67 8.54 14.93 -2.58
N ARG A 68 7.24 14.65 -2.52
CA ARG A 68 6.65 13.62 -1.65
C ARG A 68 6.95 12.23 -2.16
N LEU A 69 6.81 11.96 -3.46
CA LEU A 69 7.08 10.63 -4.05
C LEU A 69 8.54 10.19 -3.82
N GLN A 70 9.50 11.06 -4.13
CA GLN A 70 10.92 10.73 -4.01
C GLN A 70 11.37 10.56 -2.55
N THR A 71 10.67 11.19 -1.61
CA THR A 71 11.01 11.12 -0.18
C THR A 71 10.13 10.17 0.63
N LEU A 72 9.13 9.52 0.01
CA LEU A 72 8.26 8.58 0.70
C LEU A 72 9.02 7.42 1.34
N SER A 73 10.11 6.94 0.73
CA SER A 73 10.95 5.88 1.30
C SER A 73 11.70 6.30 2.57
N VAL A 74 11.83 7.61 2.80
CA VAL A 74 12.53 8.26 3.92
C VAL A 74 11.62 9.25 4.68
N TRP A 75 10.31 9.03 4.62
CA TRP A 75 9.26 9.96 5.09
C TRP A 75 9.41 10.42 6.55
N ARG A 76 10.06 9.62 7.40
CA ARG A 76 10.24 9.92 8.83
C ARG A 76 11.04 11.20 9.05
N GLU A 77 12.01 11.47 8.18
CA GLU A 77 12.94 12.59 8.25
C GLU A 77 12.52 13.77 7.35
N THR A 78 11.24 13.84 6.96
CA THR A 78 10.70 14.95 6.16
C THR A 78 9.47 15.59 6.81
N ASN A 79 9.19 16.83 6.39
CA ASN A 79 8.04 17.62 6.83
C ASN A 79 6.92 17.67 5.79
N PHE A 80 6.96 16.80 4.77
CA PHE A 80 5.96 16.83 3.69
C PHE A 80 4.67 16.07 4.01
N PHE A 81 4.69 15.20 5.03
CA PHE A 81 3.58 14.35 5.41
C PHE A 81 2.95 14.84 6.72
N SER A 82 1.62 14.98 6.71
CA SER A 82 0.82 15.37 7.87
C SER A 82 0.88 14.34 9.00
N ALA A 83 0.47 14.72 10.22
CA ALA A 83 0.37 13.79 11.35
C ALA A 83 -0.50 12.56 11.01
N ARG A 84 -1.64 12.80 10.34
CA ARG A 84 -2.56 11.76 9.84
C ARG A 84 -1.85 10.78 8.91
N GLU A 85 -1.09 11.26 7.93
CA GLU A 85 -0.35 10.41 6.99
C GLU A 85 0.80 9.67 7.68
N ARG A 86 1.52 10.33 8.60
CA ARG A 86 2.63 9.72 9.35
C ARG A 86 2.16 8.55 10.22
N ALA A 87 0.99 8.65 10.84
CA ALA A 87 0.38 7.54 11.58
C ALA A 87 0.11 6.34 10.66
N VAL A 88 -0.45 6.59 9.48
CA VAL A 88 -0.68 5.54 8.47
C VAL A 88 0.62 4.94 7.97
N LEU A 89 1.62 5.75 7.59
CA LEU A 89 2.90 5.26 7.09
C LEU A 89 3.66 4.43 8.14
N ALA A 90 3.56 4.79 9.43
CA ALA A 90 4.09 3.96 10.51
C ALA A 90 3.39 2.60 10.57
N TRP A 91 2.06 2.58 10.44
CA TRP A 91 1.27 1.34 10.44
C TRP A 91 1.54 0.46 9.21
N VAL A 92 1.66 1.07 8.02
CA VAL A 92 2.07 0.41 6.78
C VAL A 92 3.38 -0.32 6.97
N GLU A 93 4.40 0.34 7.54
CA GLU A 93 5.71 -0.28 7.76
C GLU A 93 5.66 -1.45 8.73
N SER A 94 4.90 -1.36 9.82
CA SER A 94 4.81 -2.44 10.80
C SER A 94 4.07 -3.65 10.28
N LEU A 95 2.92 -3.46 9.63
CA LEU A 95 2.15 -4.56 9.06
C LEU A 95 2.79 -5.15 7.80
N THR A 96 3.58 -4.38 7.04
CA THR A 96 4.36 -4.93 5.92
C THR A 96 5.52 -5.78 6.45
N LEU A 97 6.20 -5.33 7.51
CA LEU A 97 7.28 -6.06 8.20
C LEU A 97 6.76 -6.87 9.41
N LEU A 98 5.57 -7.46 9.30
CA LEU A 98 4.84 -8.06 10.43
C LEU A 98 5.65 -9.10 11.22
N ALA A 99 6.50 -9.88 10.52
CA ALA A 99 7.34 -10.90 11.14
C ALA A 99 8.45 -10.31 12.04
N GLU A 100 8.85 -9.06 11.79
CA GLU A 100 9.93 -8.37 12.51
C GLU A 100 9.38 -7.33 13.50
N LYS A 101 8.37 -6.57 13.10
CA LYS A 101 7.85 -5.41 13.85
C LYS A 101 6.55 -5.69 14.59
N HIS A 102 5.83 -6.75 14.22
CA HIS A 102 4.48 -7.04 14.69
C HIS A 102 3.54 -5.82 14.53
N ALA A 103 2.63 -5.61 15.49
CA ALA A 103 1.66 -4.53 15.50
C ALA A 103 1.71 -3.82 16.86
N PRO A 104 2.69 -2.92 17.11
CA PRO A 104 2.85 -2.28 18.40
C PRO A 104 1.64 -1.41 18.76
N GLN A 105 1.13 -1.54 19.99
CA GLN A 105 -0.07 -0.81 20.46
C GLN A 105 0.04 0.70 20.26
N ALA A 106 1.21 1.30 20.51
CA ALA A 106 1.43 2.73 20.35
C ALA A 106 1.18 3.25 18.92
N GLN A 107 1.40 2.43 17.89
CA GLN A 107 1.10 2.84 16.51
C GLN A 107 -0.39 2.73 16.19
N PHE A 108 -1.07 1.75 16.78
CA PHE A 108 -2.52 1.64 16.69
C PHE A 108 -3.20 2.80 17.41
N ASP A 109 -2.72 3.18 18.60
CA ASP A 109 -3.22 4.33 19.34
C ASP A 109 -3.03 5.63 18.53
N ALA A 110 -1.88 5.81 17.89
CA ALA A 110 -1.63 6.95 17.00
C ALA A 110 -2.58 6.99 15.79
N LEU A 111 -3.04 5.84 15.27
CA LEU A 111 -4.08 5.81 14.24
C LEU A 111 -5.43 6.28 14.81
N ARG A 112 -5.80 5.85 16.02
CA ARG A 112 -7.08 6.22 16.65
C ARG A 112 -7.20 7.72 16.93
N GLU A 113 -6.09 8.45 17.00
CA GLU A 113 -6.11 9.91 17.10
C GLU A 113 -6.61 10.60 15.81
N HIS A 114 -6.56 9.91 14.68
CA HIS A 114 -6.84 10.50 13.36
C HIS A 114 -7.95 9.80 12.58
N PHE A 115 -8.26 8.55 12.89
CA PHE A 115 -9.18 7.70 12.14
C PHE A 115 -10.18 7.02 13.06
N ASN A 116 -11.41 6.87 12.59
CA ASN A 116 -12.41 6.06 13.27
C ASN A 116 -12.17 4.55 13.03
N ASP A 117 -12.86 3.70 13.78
CA ASP A 117 -12.66 2.24 13.72
C ASP A 117 -12.90 1.66 12.31
N THR A 118 -13.88 2.17 11.55
CA THR A 118 -14.14 1.74 10.16
C THR A 118 -12.98 2.12 9.24
N GLU A 119 -12.50 3.37 9.32
CA GLU A 119 -11.35 3.82 8.54
C GLU A 119 -10.09 2.99 8.86
N ILE A 120 -9.86 2.62 10.12
CA ILE A 120 -8.72 1.78 10.52
C ILE A 120 -8.82 0.37 9.93
N VAL A 121 -10.03 -0.20 9.88
CA VAL A 121 -10.28 -1.49 9.20
C VAL A 121 -9.95 -1.36 7.71
N ASP A 122 -10.42 -0.31 7.05
CA ASP A 122 -10.18 -0.09 5.61
C ASP A 122 -8.71 0.19 5.29
N LEU A 123 -8.00 0.94 6.14
CA LEU A 123 -6.55 1.14 6.06
C LEU A 123 -5.80 -0.20 6.16
N THR A 124 -6.24 -1.06 7.08
CA THR A 124 -5.65 -2.39 7.28
C THR A 124 -5.93 -3.28 6.06
N LEU A 125 -7.13 -3.20 5.48
CA LEU A 125 -7.46 -3.87 4.22
C LEU A 125 -6.57 -3.36 3.08
N ALA A 126 -6.30 -2.06 2.98
CA ALA A 126 -5.43 -1.49 1.95
C ALA A 126 -4.02 -2.06 2.06
N ILE A 127 -3.47 -2.12 3.28
CA ILE A 127 -2.14 -2.69 3.55
C ILE A 127 -2.09 -4.18 3.22
N ALA A 128 -3.10 -4.95 3.61
CA ALA A 128 -3.18 -6.38 3.32
C ALA A 128 -3.28 -6.63 1.81
N THR A 129 -4.11 -5.86 1.11
CA THR A 129 -4.33 -5.96 -0.34
C THR A 129 -3.04 -5.71 -1.11
N ILE A 130 -2.32 -4.62 -0.84
CA ILE A 130 -1.05 -4.37 -1.53
C ILE A 130 0.03 -5.41 -1.18
N ASN A 131 0.07 -5.89 0.06
CA ASN A 131 0.98 -6.96 0.45
C ASN A 131 0.71 -8.26 -0.33
N ALA A 132 -0.55 -8.56 -0.63
CA ALA A 132 -0.93 -9.68 -1.49
C ALA A 132 -0.53 -9.42 -2.96
N TRP A 133 -0.78 -8.23 -3.52
CA TRP A 133 -0.32 -7.89 -4.87
C TRP A 133 1.19 -7.95 -5.02
N ASN A 134 1.94 -7.45 -4.04
CA ASN A 134 3.41 -7.52 -4.05
C ASN A 134 3.90 -8.97 -4.09
N ARG A 135 3.23 -9.89 -3.40
CA ARG A 135 3.56 -11.33 -3.44
C ARG A 135 3.31 -11.94 -4.82
N PHE A 136 2.23 -11.56 -5.51
CA PHE A 136 2.03 -11.94 -6.91
C PHE A 136 3.07 -11.30 -7.83
N GLY A 137 3.31 -10.00 -7.72
CA GLY A 137 4.27 -9.26 -8.53
C GLY A 137 5.68 -9.84 -8.45
N VAL A 138 6.20 -9.99 -7.23
CA VAL A 138 7.55 -10.57 -7.00
C VAL A 138 7.56 -12.07 -7.31
N GLY A 139 6.57 -12.83 -6.84
CA GLY A 139 6.50 -14.27 -7.02
C GLY A 139 6.49 -14.69 -8.49
N MET A 140 5.76 -13.95 -9.32
CA MET A 140 5.66 -14.16 -10.77
C MET A 140 6.71 -13.38 -11.57
N ALA A 141 7.64 -12.70 -10.91
CA ALA A 141 8.70 -11.89 -11.51
C ALA A 141 8.17 -10.87 -12.54
N MET A 142 7.06 -10.22 -12.21
CA MET A 142 6.51 -9.14 -13.03
C MET A 142 7.47 -7.95 -13.00
N VAL A 143 7.86 -7.49 -14.19
CA VAL A 143 8.66 -6.28 -14.39
C VAL A 143 7.80 -5.19 -15.05
N PRO A 144 8.01 -3.91 -14.69
CA PRO A 144 7.32 -2.80 -15.35
C PRO A 144 7.65 -2.73 -16.85
#